data_AF-A0A0A8ZJ87-F1
#
_entry.id   AF-A0A0A8ZJ87-F1
#
_cell.length_a   1.000
_cell.length_b   1.000
_cell.length_c   1.000
_cell.angle_alpha   90.00
_cell.angle_beta   90.00
_cell.angle_gamma   90.00
#
_symmetry.space_group_name_H-M   'P 1'
#
loop_
_entity.id
_entity.type
_entity.pdbx_description
1 polymer ?
#
loop_
_entity_poly.entity_id
_entity_poly.type
_entity_poly.pdbx_seq_one_letter_code
_entity_poly.pdbx_strand_id
1 'polypeptide(L)'
;MSTEWEQNYPLCTVQALVRDISDHGPLFLDSRDASHRGNLKHFEFELCWLTREGFNDLVAKVWKNENKGNSEIDRWQNKICQLR
;
A
#
# COMPACT_ATOMS: atom_id res chain seq x y z
N MET A 1 -12.30 -20.74 -16.71
CA MET A 1 -12.48 -19.43 -17.34
C MET A 1 -13.87 -19.43 -17.96
N SER A 2 -14.78 -18.56 -17.55
CA SER A 2 -16.12 -18.50 -18.15
C SER A 2 -16.06 -17.61 -19.39
N THR A 3 -16.61 -18.07 -20.51
CA THR A 3 -16.71 -17.28 -21.75
C THR A 3 -17.47 -15.97 -21.55
N GLU A 4 -18.44 -15.95 -20.64
CA GLU A 4 -19.19 -14.75 -20.29
C GLU A 4 -18.31 -13.69 -19.59
N TRP A 5 -17.33 -14.11 -18.78
CA TRP A 5 -16.39 -13.21 -18.12
C TRP A 5 -15.42 -12.56 -19.12
N GLU A 6 -14.88 -13.34 -20.04
CA GLU A 6 -13.99 -12.83 -21.09
C GLU A 6 -14.70 -11.83 -22.01
N GLN A 7 -16.01 -12.03 -22.26
CA GLN A 7 -16.83 -11.09 -23.02
C GLN A 7 -17.08 -9.78 -22.25
N ASN A 8 -17.38 -9.86 -20.95
CA ASN A 8 -17.67 -8.68 -20.13
C ASN A 8 -16.42 -7.87 -19.78
N TYR A 9 -15.26 -8.52 -19.69
CA TYR A 9 -14.00 -7.90 -19.25
C TYR A 9 -12.84 -8.28 -20.18
N PRO A 10 -12.87 -7.85 -21.46
CA PRO A 10 -11.90 -8.29 -22.47
C PRO A 10 -10.47 -7.81 -22.22
N LEU A 11 -10.29 -6.82 -21.34
CA LEU A 11 -8.98 -6.28 -20.96
C LEU A 11 -8.42 -6.93 -19.69
N CYS A 12 -9.26 -7.66 -18.94
CA CYS A 12 -8.81 -8.35 -17.74
C CYS A 12 -7.96 -9.56 -18.12
N THR A 13 -6.79 -9.69 -17.48
CA THR A 13 -5.91 -10.85 -17.60
C THR A 13 -5.73 -11.52 -16.24
N VAL A 14 -5.71 -12.85 -16.21
CA VAL A 14 -5.45 -13.63 -15.00
C VAL A 14 -4.18 -14.45 -15.20
N GLN A 15 -3.26 -14.34 -14.25
CA GLN A 15 -2.02 -15.12 -14.20
C GLN A 15 -1.97 -15.94 -12.91
N ALA A 16 -1.72 -17.24 -13.03
CA ALA A 16 -1.38 -18.06 -11.87
C ALA A 16 0.06 -17.76 -11.45
N LEU A 17 0.25 -17.34 -10.21
CA LEU A 17 1.57 -17.11 -9.64
C LEU A 17 2.14 -18.43 -9.11
N VAL A 18 3.47 -18.50 -9.03
CA VAL A 18 4.18 -19.67 -8.52
C VAL A 18 3.81 -19.89 -7.06
N ARG A 19 3.43 -21.13 -6.74
CA ARG A 19 3.25 -21.58 -5.36
C ARG A 19 4.62 -21.76 -4.72
N ASP A 20 4.89 -20.99 -3.66
CA ASP A 20 6.16 -21.09 -2.93
C ASP A 20 5.96 -21.77 -1.55
N ILE A 21 5.01 -21.28 -0.76
CA ILE A 21 4.87 -21.68 0.67
C ILE A 21 3.43 -21.98 1.12
N SER A 22 2.42 -21.84 0.25
CA SER A 22 1.01 -22.12 0.57
C SER A 22 0.47 -23.29 -0.24
N ASP A 23 -0.43 -24.04 0.37
CA ASP A 23 -1.28 -25.06 -0.25
C ASP A 23 -2.39 -24.45 -1.12
N HIS A 24 -2.44 -23.11 -1.25
CA HIS A 24 -3.25 -22.37 -2.21
C HIS A 24 -2.38 -21.67 -3.26
N GLY A 25 -2.85 -21.66 -4.52
CA GLY A 25 -2.15 -21.03 -5.64
C GLY A 25 -2.65 -19.61 -5.83
N PRO A 26 -1.82 -18.57 -5.61
CA PRO A 26 -2.26 -17.21 -5.80
C PRO A 26 -2.56 -16.93 -7.27
N LEU A 27 -3.72 -16.30 -7.54
CA LEU A 27 -4.10 -15.80 -8.85
C LEU A 27 -3.94 -14.29 -8.86
N PHE A 28 -3.19 -13.78 -9.84
CA PHE A 28 -3.04 -12.36 -10.10
C PHE A 28 -4.04 -11.95 -11.19
N LEU A 29 -4.98 -11.08 -10.85
CA LEU A 29 -5.94 -10.50 -11.80
C LEU A 29 -5.51 -9.06 -12.10
N ASP A 30 -5.17 -8.78 -13.35
CA ASP A 30 -4.90 -7.43 -13.85
C ASP A 30 -6.09 -6.98 -14.70
N SER A 31 -6.80 -5.95 -14.24
CA SER A 31 -7.97 -5.41 -14.93
C SER A 31 -7.62 -4.52 -16.14
N ARG A 32 -6.35 -4.13 -16.30
CA ARG A 32 -5.85 -3.16 -17.30
C ARG A 32 -6.63 -1.86 -17.43
N ASP A 33 -7.52 -1.56 -16.49
CA ASP A 33 -8.15 -0.26 -16.39
C ASP A 33 -7.06 0.74 -16.01
N ALA A 34 -7.01 1.87 -16.72
CA ALA A 34 -6.01 2.89 -16.53
C ALA A 34 -6.19 3.45 -15.11
N SER A 35 -5.46 2.88 -14.16
CA SER A 35 -5.42 3.23 -12.73
C SER A 35 -6.72 3.91 -12.31
N HIS A 36 -7.69 3.11 -11.87
CA HIS A 36 -8.86 3.57 -11.14
C HIS A 36 -8.55 4.93 -10.50
N ARG A 37 -9.24 6.00 -10.92
CA ARG A 37 -8.96 7.39 -10.49
C ARG A 37 -9.13 7.60 -8.96
N GLY A 38 -9.20 6.52 -8.18
CA GLY A 38 -9.17 6.45 -6.71
C GLY A 38 -8.01 5.63 -6.13
N ASN A 39 -7.02 5.18 -6.93
CA ASN A 39 -5.75 4.65 -6.41
C ASN A 39 -4.60 5.65 -6.57
N LEU A 40 -4.94 6.94 -6.61
CA LEU A 40 -4.20 7.87 -5.78
C LEU A 40 -4.35 7.29 -4.38
N LYS A 41 -3.28 6.75 -3.80
CA LYS A 41 -3.25 6.56 -2.34
C LYS A 41 -3.44 7.96 -1.78
N HIS A 42 -4.68 8.38 -1.60
CA HIS A 42 -5.00 9.56 -0.84
C HIS A 42 -4.31 9.32 0.48
N PHE A 43 -3.39 10.20 0.83
CA PHE A 43 -2.87 10.22 2.18
C PHE A 43 -4.08 10.54 3.07
N GLU A 44 -4.75 9.49 3.52
CA GLU A 44 -5.89 9.57 4.41
C GLU A 44 -5.31 9.57 5.83
N PHE A 45 -5.54 10.67 6.52
CA PHE A 45 -5.15 10.82 7.91
C PHE A 45 -6.38 10.60 8.78
N GLU A 46 -6.47 9.43 9.38
CA GLU A 46 -7.55 9.10 10.30
C GLU A 46 -7.46 10.00 11.55
N LEU A 47 -8.55 10.69 11.90
CA LEU A 47 -8.62 11.56 13.10
C LEU A 47 -8.28 10.77 14.38
N CYS A 48 -8.47 9.45 14.35
CA CYS A 48 -8.17 8.55 15.46
C CYS A 48 -6.71 8.62 15.93
N TRP A 49 -5.78 9.00 15.05
CA TRP A 49 -4.37 9.20 15.41
C TRP A 49 -4.18 10.37 16.36
N LEU A 50 -4.89 11.49 16.18
CA LEU A 50 -4.81 12.65 17.09
C LEU A 50 -5.47 12.37 18.45
N THR A 51 -6.45 11.49 18.48
CA THR A 51 -7.12 11.09 19.73
C THR A 51 -6.39 9.99 20.48
N ARG A 52 -5.39 9.35 19.88
CA ARG A 52 -4.59 8.32 20.52
C ARG A 52 -3.68 8.95 21.57
N GLU A 53 -3.82 8.50 22.81
CA GLU A 53 -2.97 8.93 23.91
C GLU A 53 -1.48 8.70 23.57
N GLY A 54 -0.64 9.70 23.82
CA GLY A 54 0.80 9.66 23.53
C GLY A 54 1.18 9.83 22.05
N PHE A 55 0.24 10.02 21.12
CA PHE A 55 0.57 10.24 19.71
C PHE A 55 1.41 11.50 19.49
N ASN A 56 1.05 12.61 20.13
CA ASN A 56 1.83 13.85 20.03
C ASN A 56 3.27 13.67 20.55
N ASP A 57 3.44 12.92 21.65
CA ASP A 57 4.76 12.62 22.20
C ASP A 57 5.58 11.70 21.29
N LEU A 58 4.93 10.71 20.66
CA LEU A 58 5.53 9.83 19.66
C LEU A 58 6.03 10.65 18.46
N VAL A 59 5.19 11.54 17.91
CA VAL A 59 5.56 12.41 16.80
C VAL A 59 6.74 13.30 17.20
N ALA A 60 6.69 13.95 18.36
CA ALA A 60 7.77 14.80 18.85
C ALA A 60 9.09 14.02 19.02
N LYS A 61 9.03 12.78 19.51
CA LYS A 61 10.19 11.90 19.64
C LYS A 61 10.78 11.52 18.28
N VAL A 62 9.97 11.07 17.33
CA VAL A 62 10.42 10.69 15.98
C VAL A 62 10.98 11.90 15.23
N TRP A 63 10.41 13.10 15.43
CA TRP A 63 10.88 14.31 14.78
C TRP A 63 12.24 14.79 15.30
N LYS A 64 12.49 14.63 16.61
CA LYS A 64 13.78 14.94 17.25
C LYS A 64 14.90 13.96 16.89
N ASN A 65 14.57 12.72 16.50
CA ASN A 65 15.56 11.73 16.11
C ASN A 65 16.24 12.08 14.77
N GLU A 66 17.49 11.65 14.63
CA GLU A 66 18.29 11.84 13.42
C GLU A 66 17.62 11.25 12.17
N ASN A 67 17.76 11.97 11.06
CA ASN A 67 17.22 11.57 9.76
C ASN A 67 18.16 10.57 9.10
N LYS A 68 17.93 9.27 9.35
CA LYS A 68 18.68 8.20 8.71
C LYS A 68 18.23 8.04 7.25
N GLY A 69 19.17 7.95 6.31
CA GLY A 69 18.89 7.72 4.89
C GLY A 69 19.87 8.46 3.98
N ASN A 70 20.16 7.85 2.82
CA ASN A 70 21.10 8.39 1.84
C ASN A 70 20.47 9.48 0.95
N SER A 71 19.16 9.38 0.69
CA SER A 71 18.40 10.39 -0.03
C SER A 71 17.34 11.07 0.85
N GLU A 72 16.82 12.22 0.41
CA GLU A 72 15.73 12.93 1.08
C GLU A 72 14.45 12.08 1.17
N ILE A 73 14.17 11.27 0.14
CA ILE A 73 13.02 10.37 0.14
C ILE A 73 13.20 9.24 1.16
N ASP A 74 14.41 8.68 1.29
CA ASP A 74 14.70 7.64 2.29
C ASP A 74 14.52 8.18 3.71
N ARG A 75 15.01 9.40 3.96
CA ARG A 75 14.88 10.08 5.25
C ARG A 75 13.42 10.30 5.63
N TRP A 76 12.61 10.75 4.68
CA TRP A 76 11.18 10.93 4.88
C TRP A 76 10.48 9.58 5.14
N GLN A 77 10.73 8.57 4.32
CA GLN A 77 10.14 7.23 4.50
C GLN A 77 10.51 6.63 5.86
N ASN A 78 11.78 6.74 6.26
CA ASN A 78 12.26 6.24 7.55
C ASN A 78 11.58 6.93 8.74
N LYS A 79 11.23 8.22 8.63
CA LYS A 79 10.42 8.90 9.65
C LYS A 79 8.98 8.39 9.67
N ILE A 80 8.33 8.28 8.50
CA ILE A 80 6.94 7.80 8.43
C ILE A 80 6.81 6.36 8.91
N CYS A 81 7.78 5.48 8.63
CA CYS A 81 7.81 4.11 9.12
C CYS A 81 7.92 4.02 10.66
N GLN A 82 8.55 5.00 11.33
CA GLN A 82 8.63 5.03 12.79
C GLN A 82 7.34 5.51 13.48
N LEU A 83 6.38 6.04 12.71
CA LEU A 83 5.06 6.47 13.20
C LEU A 83 3.99 5.37 13.07
N ARG A 84 4.30 4.28 12.36
CA ARG A 84 3.45 3.09 12.24
C ARG A 84 3.65 2.17 13.46
#